data_AF-A0AA37WJ24-F1
#
_entry.id   AF-A0AA37WJ24-F1
#
_cell.length_a   1.000
_cell.length_b   1.000
_cell.length_c   1.000
_cell.angle_alpha   90.00
_cell.angle_beta   90.00
_cell.angle_gamma   90.00
#
_symmetry.space_group_name_H-M   'P 1'
#
loop_
_entity.id
_entity.type
_entity.pdbx_description
1 polymer ?
#
loop_
_entity_poly.entity_id
_entity_poly.type
_entity_poly.pdbx_seq_one_letter_code
_entity_poly.pdbx_strand_id
1 'polypeptide(L)'
;MAYFPRTLTSEKTSRWDMGSWHANYVVIQLGGNDFSTKPRAEEQRFISAYNALLNRLFNVYPDVKIILITTSIGIEQRYKQKIIKHQEAIPERKGRIAHVMLPNNLAKTGCNWHPSTHDHQIIAKLLIDKILKFGEWTPN
;
A
#
# COMPACT_ATOMS: atom_id res chain seq x y z
N MET A 1 16.70 -7.35 -3.61
CA MET A 1 17.01 -5.98 -4.08
C MET A 1 15.86 -5.07 -3.66
N ALA A 2 16.14 -3.88 -3.13
CA ALA A 2 15.10 -2.90 -2.75
C ALA A 2 15.05 -1.76 -3.77
N TYR A 3 13.87 -1.49 -4.35
CA TYR A 3 13.66 -0.48 -5.39
C TYR A 3 13.29 0.90 -4.83
N PHE A 4 12.47 0.94 -3.78
CA PHE A 4 12.02 2.17 -3.12
C PHE A 4 13.13 3.22 -2.83
N PRO A 5 14.35 2.87 -2.39
CA PRO A 5 15.41 3.86 -2.16
C PRO A 5 16.04 4.51 -3.41
N ARG A 6 15.66 4.15 -4.63
CA ARG A 6 16.41 4.50 -5.85
C ARG A 6 15.66 5.52 -6.72
N THR A 7 16.39 6.46 -7.30
CA THR A 7 15.86 7.31 -8.38
C THR A 7 15.69 6.50 -9.66
N LEU A 8 16.73 5.74 -10.03
CA LEU A 8 16.74 4.87 -11.20
C LEU A 8 16.77 3.41 -10.76
N THR A 9 15.76 2.63 -11.17
CA THR A 9 15.58 1.25 -10.68
C THR A 9 16.66 0.29 -11.19
N SER A 10 17.17 0.53 -12.40
CA SER A 10 18.25 -0.21 -13.05
C SER A 10 19.63 0.04 -12.43
N GLU A 11 19.84 1.19 -11.77
CA GLU A 11 21.12 1.58 -11.19
C GLU A 11 21.16 1.28 -9.68
N LYS A 12 21.93 0.26 -9.29
CA LYS A 12 21.96 -0.21 -7.90
C LYS A 12 22.45 0.85 -6.90
N THR A 13 23.31 1.76 -7.33
CA THR A 13 23.90 2.83 -6.53
C THR A 13 23.06 4.11 -6.54
N SER A 14 22.08 4.25 -7.45
CA SER A 14 21.19 5.40 -7.49
C SER A 14 20.41 5.54 -6.17
N ARG A 15 20.23 6.78 -5.71
CA ARG A 15 19.55 7.11 -4.46
C ARG A 15 18.53 8.21 -4.71
N TRP A 16 17.28 7.94 -4.35
CA TRP A 16 16.24 8.95 -4.30
C TRP A 16 16.46 9.84 -3.07
N ASP A 17 16.51 11.14 -3.29
CA ASP A 17 16.49 12.11 -2.20
C ASP A 17 15.07 12.20 -1.63
N MET A 18 14.86 11.54 -0.50
CA MET A 18 13.56 11.47 0.16
C MET A 18 13.11 12.82 0.76
N GLY A 19 14.01 13.79 0.91
CA GLY A 19 13.67 15.16 1.33
C GLY A 19 13.18 16.04 0.19
N SER A 20 13.38 15.64 -1.07
CA SER A 20 12.97 16.43 -2.24
C SER A 20 11.45 16.42 -2.49
N TRP A 21 10.71 15.49 -1.88
CA TRP A 21 9.26 15.37 -2.02
C TRP A 21 8.62 14.88 -0.71
N HIS A 22 7.68 15.64 -0.16
CA HIS A 22 6.99 15.31 1.08
C HIS A 22 5.53 14.92 0.81
N ALA A 23 5.24 13.62 0.89
CA ALA A 23 3.89 13.12 0.65
C ALA A 23 3.00 13.27 1.89
N ASN A 24 1.81 13.85 1.74
CA ASN A 24 0.77 13.79 2.77
C ASN A 24 0.13 12.40 2.85
N TYR A 25 0.06 11.69 1.72
CA TYR A 25 -0.53 10.37 1.60
C TYR A 25 0.39 9.40 0.87
N VAL A 26 0.46 8.16 1.36
CA VAL A 26 1.10 7.06 0.64
C VAL A 26 0.11 5.91 0.47
N VAL A 27 -0.13 5.51 -0.78
CA VAL A 27 -1.01 4.40 -1.13
C VAL A 27 -0.16 3.18 -1.47
N ILE A 28 -0.36 2.05 -0.80
CA ILE A 28 0.42 0.83 -0.98
C ILE A 28 -0.46 -0.32 -1.44
N GLN A 29 -0.26 -0.76 -2.68
CA GLN A 29 -0.84 -1.98 -3.24
C GLN A 29 0.25 -3.03 -3.48
N LEU A 30 0.71 -3.66 -2.41
CA LEU A 30 1.66 -4.79 -2.45
C LEU A 30 1.06 -6.00 -1.76
N GLY A 31 1.49 -7.21 -2.14
CA GLY A 31 0.95 -8.48 -1.60
C GLY A 31 0.34 -9.38 -2.66
N GLY A 32 -0.14 -8.85 -3.79
CA GLY A 32 -0.74 -9.67 -4.85
C GLY A 32 0.18 -10.80 -5.31
N ASN A 33 1.44 -10.47 -5.62
CA ASN A 33 2.45 -11.45 -6.04
C ASN A 33 2.88 -12.42 -4.93
N ASP A 34 2.81 -11.99 -3.66
CA ASP A 34 3.17 -12.82 -2.50
C ASP A 34 2.16 -13.95 -2.26
N PHE A 35 0.93 -13.83 -2.78
CA PHE A 35 -0.17 -14.77 -2.54
C PHE A 35 -0.78 -15.39 -3.82
N SER A 36 -0.40 -14.91 -5.02
CA SER A 36 -0.95 -15.36 -6.30
C SER A 36 -0.51 -16.78 -6.70
N THR A 37 0.63 -17.24 -6.21
CA THR A 37 1.19 -18.58 -6.51
C THR A 37 1.59 -19.34 -5.25
N LYS A 38 1.83 -20.65 -5.37
CA LYS A 38 2.41 -21.46 -4.30
C LYS A 38 3.95 -21.51 -4.43
N PRO A 39 4.70 -21.60 -3.32
CA PRO A 39 4.21 -21.43 -1.95
C PRO A 39 3.82 -19.97 -1.70
N ARG A 40 2.72 -19.78 -0.96
CA ARG A 40 2.29 -18.44 -0.52
C ARG A 40 3.26 -17.92 0.55
N ALA A 41 3.41 -16.60 0.64
CA ALA A 41 4.27 -16.00 1.66
C ALA A 41 3.89 -16.45 3.08
N GLU A 42 4.91 -16.82 3.84
CA GLU A 42 4.79 -17.20 5.24
C GLU A 42 4.47 -15.97 6.10
N GLU A 43 3.65 -16.16 7.13
CA GLU A 43 3.03 -15.08 7.88
C GLU A 43 4.03 -14.12 8.49
N GLN A 44 5.00 -14.66 9.24
CA GLN A 44 5.95 -13.86 9.99
C GLN A 44 6.84 -13.04 9.05
N ARG A 45 7.26 -13.66 7.94
CA ARG A 45 8.05 -13.00 6.91
C ARG A 45 7.29 -11.87 6.21
N PHE A 46 6.04 -12.08 5.84
CA PHE A 46 5.23 -11.05 5.19
C PHE A 46 4.97 -9.87 6.15
N ILE A 47 4.54 -10.16 7.38
CA ILE A 47 4.25 -9.14 8.39
C ILE A 47 5.50 -8.34 8.76
N SER A 48 6.66 -8.98 8.94
CA SER A 48 7.89 -8.27 9.30
C SER A 48 8.37 -7.35 8.18
N ALA A 49 8.34 -7.82 6.93
CA ALA A 49 8.74 -7.03 5.76
C ALA A 49 7.82 -5.82 5.55
N TYR A 50 6.50 -6.01 5.71
CA TYR A 50 5.54 -4.92 5.59
C TYR A 50 5.72 -3.89 6.72
N ASN A 51 5.89 -4.34 7.97
CA ASN A 51 6.17 -3.44 9.09
C ASN A 51 7.48 -2.65 8.89
N ALA A 52 8.53 -3.28 8.35
CA ALA A 52 9.77 -2.58 8.02
C ALA A 52 9.58 -1.48 6.95
N LEU A 53 8.75 -1.75 5.94
CA LEU A 53 8.36 -0.74 4.95
C LEU A 53 7.60 0.43 5.59
N LEU A 54 6.60 0.15 6.43
CA LEU A 54 5.82 1.19 7.11
C LEU A 54 6.67 2.02 8.07
N ASN A 55 7.54 1.37 8.86
CA ASN A 55 8.50 2.06 9.73
C ASN A 55 9.39 3.01 8.93
N ARG A 56 9.88 2.57 7.77
CA ARG A 56 10.68 3.41 6.90
C ARG A 56 9.90 4.63 6.40
N LEU A 57 8.64 4.44 6.01
CA LEU A 57 7.78 5.53 5.55
C LEU A 57 7.51 6.55 6.66
N PHE A 58 7.15 6.12 7.86
CA PHE A 58 6.94 7.02 9.00
C PHE A 58 8.23 7.73 9.43
N ASN A 59 9.41 7.11 9.26
CA ASN A 59 10.67 7.78 9.56
C ASN A 59 11.02 8.88 8.55
N VAL A 60 10.66 8.67 7.28
CA VAL A 60 10.96 9.60 6.18
C VAL A 60 9.90 10.71 6.09
N TYR A 61 8.63 10.36 6.33
CA TYR A 61 7.49 11.26 6.30
C TYR A 61 6.73 11.15 7.63
N PRO A 62 7.15 11.87 8.69
CA PRO A 62 6.59 11.72 10.03
C PRO A 62 5.07 11.85 10.11
N ASP A 63 4.46 12.71 9.30
CA ASP A 63 3.01 12.99 9.33
C ASP A 63 2.21 12.30 8.22
N VAL A 64 2.81 11.33 7.54
CA VAL A 64 2.15 10.65 6.42
C VAL A 64 0.93 9.85 6.88
N LYS A 65 -0.16 9.97 6.13
CA LYS A 65 -1.32 9.08 6.19
C LYS A 65 -1.13 7.94 5.17
N ILE A 66 -1.27 6.68 5.59
CA ILE A 66 -1.01 5.52 4.72
C ILE A 66 -2.33 4.80 4.40
N ILE A 67 -2.55 4.48 3.13
CA ILE A 67 -3.68 3.65 2.68
C ILE A 67 -3.14 2.33 2.17
N LEU A 68 -3.51 1.23 2.84
CA LEU A 68 -3.18 -0.12 2.38
C LEU A 68 -4.31 -0.65 1.50
N ILE A 69 -3.96 -1.15 0.32
CA ILE A 69 -4.91 -1.78 -0.61
C ILE A 69 -4.73 -3.29 -0.57
N THR A 70 -5.80 -4.05 -0.36
CA THR A 70 -5.83 -5.51 -0.49
C THR A 70 -6.55 -5.91 -1.78
N THR A 71 -5.96 -6.88 -2.50
CA THR A 71 -6.50 -7.34 -3.79
C THR A 71 -7.33 -8.62 -3.68
N SER A 72 -7.22 -9.35 -2.58
CA SER A 72 -7.93 -10.61 -2.36
C SER A 72 -8.36 -10.80 -0.90
N ILE A 73 -9.56 -11.38 -0.72
CA ILE A 73 -10.02 -11.86 0.58
C ILE A 73 -9.18 -13.09 0.99
N GLY A 74 -8.98 -13.27 2.29
CA GLY A 74 -8.32 -14.45 2.85
C GLY A 74 -6.98 -14.13 3.51
N ILE A 75 -5.91 -14.83 3.10
CA ILE A 75 -4.60 -14.77 3.79
C ILE A 75 -4.00 -13.36 3.73
N GLU A 76 -3.99 -12.73 2.55
CA GLU A 76 -3.48 -11.37 2.34
C GLU A 76 -4.20 -10.37 3.26
N GLN A 77 -5.54 -10.40 3.27
CA GLN A 77 -6.37 -9.54 4.11
C GLN A 77 -6.07 -9.74 5.60
N ARG A 78 -6.02 -11.00 6.06
CA ARG A 78 -5.76 -11.32 7.47
C ARG A 78 -4.40 -10.79 7.92
N TYR A 79 -3.36 -10.94 7.10
CA TYR A 79 -2.03 -10.45 7.45
C TYR A 79 -1.98 -8.93 7.47
N LYS A 80 -2.62 -8.25 6.50
CA LYS A 80 -2.75 -6.79 6.51
C LYS A 80 -3.53 -6.26 7.71
N GLN A 81 -4.58 -6.94 8.16
CA GLN A 81 -5.28 -6.58 9.39
C GLN A 81 -4.37 -6.68 10.63
N LYS A 82 -3.52 -7.71 10.71
CA LYS A 82 -2.52 -7.82 11.79
C LYS A 82 -1.48 -6.70 11.73
N ILE A 83 -1.01 -6.36 10.53
CA ILE A 83 -0.09 -5.22 10.31
C ILE A 83 -0.73 -3.91 10.77
N ILE A 84 -1.97 -3.63 10.35
CA ILE A 84 -2.71 -2.42 10.74
C ILE A 84 -2.88 -2.38 12.26
N LYS A 85 -3.36 -3.47 12.88
CA LYS A 85 -3.52 -3.54 14.34
C LYS A 85 -2.21 -3.27 15.09
N HIS A 86 -1.10 -3.83 14.61
CA HIS A 86 0.22 -3.61 15.21
C HIS A 86 0.66 -2.14 15.10
N GLN A 87 0.46 -1.52 13.95
CA GLN A 87 0.85 -0.13 13.73
C GLN A 87 -0.05 0.86 14.46
N GLU A 88 -1.35 0.60 14.56
CA GLU A 88 -2.32 1.41 15.31
C GLU A 88 -2.10 1.33 16.84
N ALA A 89 -1.38 0.32 17.33
CA ALA A 89 -0.97 0.24 18.73
C ALA A 89 0.19 1.19 19.09
N ILE A 90 0.86 1.76 18.08
CA ILE A 90 1.91 2.77 18.26
C ILE A 90 1.23 4.14 18.38
N PRO A 91 1.32 4.84 19.52
CA PRO A 91 0.55 6.06 19.77
C PRO A 91 0.69 7.13 18.69
N GLU A 92 1.91 7.34 18.17
CA GLU A 92 2.23 8.34 17.15
C GLU A 92 1.65 7.99 15.77
N ARG A 93 1.16 6.77 15.58
CA ARG A 93 0.63 6.24 14.31
C ARG A 93 -0.86 5.94 14.37
N LYS A 94 -1.47 6.06 15.56
CA LYS A 94 -2.90 5.82 15.75
C LYS A 94 -3.72 6.74 14.84
N GLY A 95 -4.65 6.15 14.08
CA GLY A 95 -5.49 6.83 13.10
C GLY A 95 -4.75 7.26 11.83
N ARG A 96 -3.50 6.82 11.62
CA ARG A 96 -2.70 7.18 10.43
C ARG A 96 -2.66 6.10 9.37
N ILE A 97 -3.31 4.95 9.58
CA ILE A 97 -3.43 3.90 8.57
C ILE A 97 -4.89 3.57 8.25
N ALA A 98 -5.25 3.69 6.97
CA ALA A 98 -6.52 3.24 6.44
C ALA A 98 -6.37 1.98 5.58
N HIS A 99 -7.46 1.21 5.47
CA HIS A 99 -7.54 0.02 4.64
C HIS A 99 -8.60 0.19 3.54
N VAL A 100 -8.26 -0.30 2.34
CA VAL A 100 -9.14 -0.41 1.18
C VAL A 100 -9.08 -1.84 0.67
N MET A 101 -10.24 -2.45 0.47
CA MET A 101 -10.38 -3.71 -0.27
C MET A 101 -10.80 -3.36 -1.70
N LEU A 102 -10.10 -3.90 -2.70
CA LEU A 102 -10.55 -3.74 -4.08
C LEU A 102 -11.84 -4.57 -4.31
N PRO A 103 -12.74 -4.11 -5.21
CA PRO A 103 -13.91 -4.89 -5.57
C PRO A 103 -13.53 -6.26 -6.15
N ASN A 104 -14.25 -7.31 -5.76
CA ASN A 104 -13.99 -8.67 -6.28
C ASN A 104 -14.49 -8.86 -7.72
N ASN A 105 -15.31 -7.95 -8.22
CA ASN A 105 -15.98 -8.01 -9.52
C ASN A 105 -15.33 -7.12 -10.60
N LEU A 106 -14.06 -6.75 -10.43
CA LEU A 106 -13.30 -6.09 -11.51
C LEU A 106 -13.23 -7.02 -12.73
N ALA A 107 -13.46 -6.46 -13.92
CA ALA A 107 -13.59 -7.19 -15.17
C ALA A 107 -12.27 -7.86 -15.60
N LYS A 108 -11.13 -7.22 -15.30
CA LYS A 108 -9.77 -7.76 -15.55
C LYS A 108 -9.54 -8.16 -17.00
N THR A 109 -10.11 -7.40 -17.93
CA THR A 109 -10.02 -7.64 -19.38
C THR A 109 -8.71 -7.14 -19.99
N GLY A 110 -7.77 -6.63 -19.17
CA GLY A 110 -6.42 -6.33 -19.60
C GLY A 110 -5.58 -7.59 -19.84
N CYS A 111 -4.34 -7.39 -20.31
CA CYS A 111 -3.41 -8.50 -20.56
C CYS A 111 -3.18 -9.33 -19.29
N ASN A 112 -3.10 -10.65 -19.42
CA ASN A 112 -2.82 -11.57 -18.30
C ASN A 112 -3.70 -11.33 -17.07
N TRP A 113 -5.00 -11.08 -17.28
CA TRP A 113 -5.98 -10.86 -16.21
C TRP A 113 -5.70 -9.62 -15.34
N HIS A 114 -5.02 -8.62 -15.91
CA HIS A 114 -4.81 -7.34 -15.23
C HIS A 114 -6.05 -6.45 -15.36
N PRO A 115 -6.26 -5.52 -14.39
CA PRO A 115 -7.29 -4.50 -14.49
C PRO A 115 -7.24 -3.75 -15.83
N SER A 116 -8.40 -3.58 -16.46
CA SER A 116 -8.57 -2.72 -17.63
C SER A 116 -8.56 -1.24 -17.24
N THR A 117 -8.56 -0.33 -18.23
CA THR A 117 -8.76 1.11 -17.98
C THR A 117 -10.05 1.39 -17.22
N HIS A 118 -11.14 0.66 -17.53
CA HIS A 118 -12.40 0.78 -16.82
C HIS A 118 -12.28 0.33 -15.35
N ASP A 119 -11.60 -0.78 -15.09
CA ASP A 119 -11.32 -1.23 -13.73
C ASP A 119 -10.49 -0.20 -12.95
N HIS A 120 -9.48 0.40 -13.60
CA HIS A 120 -8.68 1.46 -13.00
C HIS A 120 -9.50 2.72 -12.66
N GLN A 121 -10.53 3.07 -13.45
CA GLN A 121 -11.45 4.18 -13.11
C GLN A 121 -12.27 3.86 -11.85
N ILE A 122 -12.74 2.62 -11.69
CA ILE A 122 -13.44 2.16 -10.49
C ILE A 122 -12.51 2.25 -9.26
N ILE A 123 -11.28 1.75 -9.40
CA ILE A 123 -10.26 1.81 -8.33
C ILE A 123 -9.94 3.26 -7.99
N ALA A 124 -9.78 4.14 -8.98
CA ALA A 124 -9.50 5.55 -8.76
C ALA A 124 -10.62 6.23 -7.96
N LYS A 125 -11.89 6.01 -8.32
CA LYS A 125 -13.04 6.55 -7.58
C LYS A 125 -13.04 6.09 -6.12
N LEU A 126 -12.78 4.80 -5.88
CA LEU A 126 -12.68 4.24 -4.53
C LEU A 126 -11.57 4.89 -3.71
N LEU A 127 -10.41 5.15 -4.33
CA LEU A 127 -9.28 5.78 -3.65
C LEU A 127 -9.50 7.28 -3.40
N ILE A 128 -10.09 7.99 -4.36
CA ILE A 128 -10.48 9.40 -4.17
C ILE A 128 -11.44 9.51 -2.98
N ASP A 129 -12.51 8.71 -2.96
CA ASP A 129 -13.48 8.71 -1.85
C ASP A 129 -12.80 8.39 -0.51
N LYS A 130 -11.84 7.46 -0.50
CA LYS A 130 -11.09 7.14 0.70
C LYS A 130 -10.20 8.30 1.14
N ILE A 131 -9.45 8.92 0.23
CA ILE A 131 -8.55 10.05 0.55
C ILE A 131 -9.35 11.24 1.07
N LEU A 132 -10.51 11.56 0.49
CA LEU A 132 -11.35 12.66 0.97
C LEU A 132 -11.82 12.41 2.41
N LYS A 133 -12.32 11.20 2.71
CA LYS A 133 -12.86 10.85 4.04
C LYS A 133 -11.79 10.66 5.11
N PHE A 134 -10.68 10.00 4.77
CA PHE A 134 -9.60 9.68 5.70
C PHE A 134 -8.62 10.84 5.85
N GLY A 135 -8.41 11.55 4.76
CA GLY A 135 -7.52 12.68 4.69
C GLY A 135 -8.09 13.95 5.30
N GLU A 136 -9.42 14.05 5.41
CA GLU A 136 -10.13 15.31 5.65
C GLU A 136 -9.78 16.34 4.57
N TRP A 137 -9.51 15.85 3.35
CA TRP A 137 -9.16 16.69 2.23
C TRP A 137 -10.44 17.20 1.57
N THR A 138 -10.58 18.53 1.48
CA THR A 138 -11.61 19.17 0.67
C THR A 138 -10.99 19.59 -0.67
N PRO A 139 -11.55 19.13 -1.81
CA PRO A 139 -11.15 19.64 -3.11
C PRO A 139 -11.49 21.14 -3.18
N ASN A 140 -10.58 21.93 -3.75
CA ASN A 140 -10.86 23.32 -4.13
C ASN A 140 -11.61 23.37 -5.47
#